data_AF-A0A151HL47-F1
#
_entry.id   AF-A0A151HL47-F1
#
_cell.length_a   1.000
_cell.length_b   1.000
_cell.length_c   1.000
_cell.angle_alpha   90.00
_cell.angle_beta   90.00
_cell.angle_gamma   90.00
#
_symmetry.space_group_name_H-M   'P 1'
#
loop_
_entity.id
_entity.type
_entity.pdbx_description
1 polymer ?
#
loop_
_entity_poly.entity_id
_entity_poly.type
_entity_poly.pdbx_seq_one_letter_code
_entity_poly.pdbx_strand_id
1 'polypeptide(L)'
;GHLRILEKAKQLGDYLIVGIHDDETVSRIKGPGFPVLNLHERALNVLAMRVVDEVIIGAPWVIPHYMLKQFQIDVVVRGSRIDSIAYPFSGDASGEGAGEPEAQAGRRKETEGRDSSCSLAVLSSGEEDEDAVDPYRVPKELGVYREVESSSSWTTRALVERILANREALMATIETRCSKEAKFWREQEQGQMVSLTEL
;
A
#
# COMPACT_ATOMS: atom_id res chain seq x y z
N GLY A 1 -15.27 -1.53 -3.22
CA GLY A 1 -15.25 -1.92 -1.80
C GLY A 1 -15.41 -0.73 -0.88
N HIS A 2 -14.51 0.25 -0.98
CA HIS A 2 -14.46 1.42 -0.08
C HIS A 2 -15.79 2.17 0.08
N LEU A 3 -16.54 2.42 -1.00
CA LEU A 3 -17.84 3.10 -0.93
C LEU A 3 -18.80 2.44 0.08
N ARG A 4 -18.90 1.11 0.10
CA ARG A 4 -19.80 0.38 1.02
C ARG A 4 -19.37 0.49 2.48
N ILE A 5 -18.06 0.57 2.73
CA ILE A 5 -17.53 0.79 4.09
C ILE A 5 -17.88 2.20 4.54
N LEU A 6 -17.70 3.19 3.68
CA LEU A 6 -18.01 4.58 3.98
C LEU A 6 -19.52 4.82 4.15
N GLU A 7 -20.37 4.15 3.36
CA GLU A 7 -21.83 4.17 3.55
C GLU A 7 -22.24 3.64 4.93
N LYS A 8 -21.63 2.54 5.38
CA LYS A 8 -21.88 2.00 6.71
C LYS A 8 -21.30 2.89 7.82
N ALA A 9 -20.13 3.49 7.61
CA ALA A 9 -19.54 4.45 8.54
C ALA A 9 -20.45 5.68 8.72
N LYS A 10 -21.00 6.20 7.61
CA LYS A 10 -21.97 7.31 7.60
C LYS A 10 -23.31 6.97 8.26
N GLN A 11 -23.64 5.69 8.45
CA GLN A 11 -24.83 5.30 9.24
C GLN A 11 -24.59 5.38 10.75
N LEU A 12 -23.31 5.44 11.17
CA LEU A 12 -22.94 5.50 12.59
C LEU A 12 -22.87 6.94 13.13
N GLY A 13 -22.91 7.95 12.26
CA GLY A 13 -22.86 9.36 12.64
C GLY A 13 -23.22 10.30 11.50
N ASP A 14 -23.46 11.57 11.81
CA ASP A 14 -24.00 12.54 10.87
C ASP A 14 -22.93 13.21 9.98
N TYR A 15 -21.67 13.23 10.41
CA TYR A 15 -20.54 13.85 9.70
C TYR A 15 -19.38 12.86 9.58
N LEU A 16 -18.91 12.62 8.36
CA LEU A 16 -17.89 11.63 8.04
C LEU A 16 -16.63 12.32 7.51
N ILE A 17 -15.57 12.22 8.31
CA ILE A 17 -14.22 12.67 7.96
C ILE A 17 -13.39 11.46 7.55
N VAL A 18 -12.72 11.53 6.41
CA VAL A 18 -11.85 10.45 5.90
C VAL A 18 -10.40 10.89 5.86
N GLY A 19 -9.54 10.20 6.60
CA GLY A 19 -8.09 10.41 6.55
C GLY A 19 -7.42 9.62 5.44
N ILE A 20 -6.56 10.27 4.66
CA ILE A 20 -5.75 9.64 3.61
C ILE A 20 -4.28 9.79 3.97
N HIS A 21 -3.60 8.66 4.14
CA HIS A 21 -2.16 8.61 4.44
C HIS A 21 -1.31 9.01 3.23
N ASP A 22 -0.15 9.60 3.50
CA ASP A 22 0.85 9.95 2.48
C ASP A 22 1.36 8.75 1.69
N ASP A 23 1.84 9.03 0.47
CA ASP A 23 2.33 8.00 -0.46
C ASP A 23 3.55 7.26 0.10
N GLU A 24 4.46 7.97 0.78
CA GLU A 24 5.62 7.37 1.45
C GLU A 24 5.22 6.37 2.53
N THR A 25 4.26 6.74 3.39
CA THR A 25 3.74 5.87 4.44
C THR A 25 3.10 4.62 3.84
N VAL A 26 2.31 4.78 2.79
CA VAL A 26 1.66 3.65 2.12
C VAL A 26 2.67 2.74 1.42
N SER A 27 3.70 3.30 0.78
CA SER A 27 4.77 2.53 0.14
C SER A 27 5.56 1.72 1.15
N ARG A 28 5.86 2.29 2.33
CA ARG A 28 6.54 1.59 3.42
C ARG A 28 5.76 0.38 3.93
N ILE A 29 4.43 0.50 3.96
CA ILE A 29 3.53 -0.50 4.56
C ILE A 29 3.14 -1.58 3.54
N LYS A 30 2.75 -1.18 2.33
CA LYS A 30 2.24 -2.11 1.32
C LYS A 30 3.33 -2.69 0.43
N GLY A 31 4.52 -2.11 0.44
CA GLY A 31 5.67 -2.50 -0.37
C GLY A 31 5.88 -1.61 -1.60
N PRO A 32 6.96 -1.87 -2.35
CA PRO A 32 7.31 -1.08 -3.53
C PRO A 32 6.21 -1.16 -4.60
N GLY A 33 5.99 -0.05 -5.31
CA GLY A 33 4.98 0.05 -6.36
C GLY A 33 3.56 0.36 -5.87
N PHE A 34 3.36 0.53 -4.56
CA PHE A 34 2.14 1.10 -3.98
C PHE A 34 2.45 2.46 -3.34
N PRO A 35 1.49 3.41 -3.32
CA PRO A 35 0.18 3.37 -3.95
C PRO A 35 0.25 3.56 -5.48
N VAL A 36 -0.70 2.95 -6.22
CA VAL A 36 -0.82 3.12 -7.69
C VAL A 36 -1.27 4.54 -8.07
N LEU A 37 -1.99 5.19 -7.15
CA LEU A 37 -2.52 6.55 -7.30
C LEU A 37 -1.86 7.45 -6.25
N ASN A 38 -1.47 8.65 -6.67
CA ASN A 38 -0.85 9.64 -5.80
C ASN A 38 -1.83 10.14 -4.72
N LEU A 39 -1.30 10.73 -3.65
CA LEU A 39 -2.09 11.25 -2.53
C LEU A 39 -3.22 12.17 -2.97
N HIS A 40 -2.92 13.11 -3.87
CA HIS A 40 -3.89 14.08 -4.38
C HIS A 40 -4.99 13.42 -5.21
N GLU A 41 -4.64 12.43 -6.05
CA GLU A 41 -5.62 11.68 -6.85
C GLU A 41 -6.54 10.86 -5.95
N ARG A 42 -5.99 10.25 -4.89
CA ARG A 42 -6.78 9.55 -3.88
C ARG A 42 -7.73 10.49 -3.16
N ALA A 43 -7.27 11.68 -2.78
CA ALA A 43 -8.12 12.70 -2.16
C ALA A 43 -9.28 13.12 -3.06
N LEU A 44 -9.01 13.40 -4.34
CA LEU A 44 -10.06 13.73 -5.31
C LEU A 44 -11.08 12.60 -5.47
N ASN A 45 -10.62 11.35 -5.52
CA ASN A 45 -11.51 10.19 -5.64
C ASN A 45 -12.43 10.00 -4.41
N VAL A 46 -11.91 10.29 -3.21
CA VAL A 46 -12.68 10.21 -1.97
C VAL A 46 -13.66 11.38 -1.85
N LEU A 47 -13.22 12.60 -2.17
CA LEU A 47 -14.07 13.79 -2.21
C LEU A 47 -15.21 13.69 -3.24
N ALA A 48 -15.00 12.93 -4.32
CA ALA A 48 -16.05 12.68 -5.32
C ALA A 48 -17.18 11.76 -4.81
N MET A 49 -17.03 11.12 -3.65
CA MET A 49 -18.05 10.24 -3.09
C MET A 49 -19.08 11.05 -2.29
N ARG A 50 -20.37 10.89 -2.63
CA ARG A 50 -21.50 11.58 -1.96
C ARG A 50 -21.57 11.38 -0.44
N VAL A 51 -20.97 10.31 0.08
CA VAL A 51 -21.05 9.96 1.51
C VAL A 51 -20.01 10.66 2.38
N VAL A 52 -18.96 11.24 1.78
CA VAL A 52 -17.85 11.87 2.49
C VAL A 52 -18.09 13.37 2.57
N ASP A 53 -17.97 13.94 3.77
CA ASP A 53 -18.12 15.38 3.97
C ASP A 53 -16.77 16.10 3.94
N GLU A 54 -15.74 15.49 4.53
CA GLU A 54 -14.42 16.09 4.65
C GLU A 54 -13.29 15.06 4.52
N VAL A 55 -12.15 15.51 4.01
CA VAL A 55 -10.96 14.67 3.80
C VAL A 55 -9.74 15.31 4.44
N ILE A 56 -9.07 14.55 5.31
CA ILE A 56 -7.76 14.93 5.87
C ILE A 56 -6.68 14.37 4.95
N ILE A 57 -5.98 15.25 4.26
CA ILE A 57 -4.85 14.92 3.39
C ILE A 57 -3.59 14.81 4.26
N GLY A 58 -2.83 13.72 4.10
CA GLY A 58 -1.62 13.48 4.90
C GLY A 58 -1.92 13.05 6.33
N ALA A 59 -2.93 12.21 6.51
CA ALA A 59 -3.28 11.67 7.82
C ALA A 59 -2.12 10.79 8.35
N PRO A 60 -1.72 10.96 9.63
CA PRO A 60 -0.69 10.14 10.23
C PRO A 60 -1.15 8.68 10.32
N TRP A 61 -0.18 7.76 10.31
CA TRP A 61 -0.48 6.32 10.42
C TRP A 61 -1.07 5.96 11.78
N VAL A 62 -0.42 6.39 12.86
CA VAL A 62 -0.90 6.24 14.23
C VAL A 62 -1.83 7.41 14.53
N ILE A 63 -3.03 7.14 15.06
CA ILE A 63 -4.01 8.18 15.39
C ILE A 63 -3.66 8.77 16.76
N PRO A 64 -3.16 10.02 16.83
CA PRO A 64 -2.75 10.59 18.09
C PRO A 64 -3.96 11.18 18.85
N HIS A 65 -3.88 11.21 20.18
CA HIS A 65 -4.95 11.72 21.03
C HIS A 65 -5.34 13.18 20.70
N TYR A 66 -4.38 14.01 20.28
CA TYR A 66 -4.66 15.41 19.92
C TYR A 66 -5.59 15.51 18.70
N MET A 67 -5.49 14.59 17.73
CA MET A 67 -6.31 14.59 16.53
C MET A 67 -7.77 14.30 16.88
N LEU A 68 -8.01 13.30 17.73
CA LEU A 68 -9.36 12.98 18.21
C LEU A 68 -10.01 14.17 18.92
N LYS A 69 -9.24 14.91 19.71
CA LYS A 69 -9.73 16.08 20.46
C LYS A 69 -9.98 17.30 19.57
N GLN A 70 -9.07 17.59 18.62
CA GLN A 70 -9.18 18.73 17.71
C GLN A 70 -10.36 18.61 16.76
N PHE A 71 -10.57 17.41 16.21
CA PHE A 71 -11.67 17.14 15.29
C PHE A 71 -12.96 16.67 16.00
N GLN A 72 -12.96 16.59 17.33
CA GLN A 72 -14.09 16.13 18.15
C GLN A 72 -14.68 14.81 17.63
N ILE A 73 -13.82 13.81 17.43
CA ILE A 73 -14.22 12.54 16.82
C ILE A 73 -14.87 11.64 17.87
N ASP A 74 -16.16 11.35 17.69
CA ASP A 74 -16.93 10.47 18.58
C ASP A 74 -16.75 8.98 18.27
N VAL A 75 -16.55 8.63 17.00
CA VAL A 75 -16.44 7.24 16.53
C VAL A 75 -15.34 7.12 15.49
N VAL A 76 -14.46 6.13 15.65
CA VAL A 76 -13.43 5.76 14.67
C VAL A 76 -13.82 4.44 14.03
N VAL A 77 -13.97 4.42 12.71
CA VAL A 77 -14.40 3.24 11.96
C VAL A 77 -13.25 2.63 11.18
N ARG A 78 -13.02 1.32 11.34
CA ARG A 78 -12.12 0.53 10.51
C ARG A 78 -12.89 -0.51 9.70
N GLY A 79 -12.53 -0.70 8.44
CA GLY A 79 -13.01 -1.83 7.64
C GLY A 79 -12.33 -3.13 8.06
N SER A 80 -13.09 -4.22 8.21
CA SER A 80 -12.54 -5.53 8.60
C SER A 80 -11.59 -6.13 7.56
N ARG A 81 -11.81 -5.80 6.28
CA ARG A 81 -11.02 -6.32 5.19
C ARG A 81 -9.82 -5.43 4.92
N ILE A 82 -8.67 -5.85 5.46
CA ILE A 82 -7.37 -5.32 5.09
C ILE A 82 -6.78 -6.16 3.95
N ASP A 83 -6.14 -5.51 2.98
CA ASP A 83 -5.14 -6.19 2.16
C ASP A 83 -4.11 -6.78 3.13
N SER A 84 -3.66 -8.03 2.93
CA SER A 84 -2.63 -8.67 3.76
C SER A 84 -1.36 -7.82 3.73
N ILE A 85 -1.27 -6.85 4.64
CA ILE A 85 -0.12 -5.99 4.78
C ILE A 85 0.99 -6.92 5.25
N ALA A 86 2.12 -6.93 4.55
CA ALA A 86 3.36 -7.39 5.15
C ALA A 86 3.70 -6.34 6.20
N TYR A 87 3.07 -6.42 7.36
CA TYR A 87 3.63 -5.74 8.51
C TYR A 87 4.92 -6.50 8.74
N PRO A 88 6.08 -5.85 8.81
CA PRO A 88 7.26 -6.51 9.36
C PRO A 88 7.03 -7.02 10.81
N PHE A 89 5.86 -6.75 11.42
CA PHE A 89 5.54 -6.99 12.82
C PHE A 89 4.14 -7.57 13.12
N SER A 90 3.32 -7.98 12.13
CA SER A 90 2.06 -8.70 12.46
C SER A 90 2.37 -10.19 12.57
N GLY A 91 2.52 -10.64 13.82
CA GLY A 91 2.62 -12.04 14.20
C GLY A 91 1.34 -12.81 13.86
N ASP A 92 1.24 -13.20 12.60
CA ASP A 92 0.27 -14.16 12.10
C ASP A 92 1.09 -15.36 11.63
N ALA A 93 1.25 -16.35 12.51
CA ALA A 93 2.08 -17.53 12.30
C ALA A 93 1.58 -18.38 11.11
N SER A 94 2.18 -18.20 9.92
CA SER A 94 2.50 -19.28 8.96
C SER A 94 3.05 -18.73 7.64
N GLY A 95 4.32 -19.05 7.31
CA GLY A 95 4.75 -19.25 5.91
C GLY A 95 5.79 -18.29 5.32
N GLU A 96 7.07 -18.69 5.43
CA GLU A 96 8.11 -18.71 4.38
C GLU A 96 8.43 -17.45 3.54
N GLY A 97 9.55 -16.79 3.89
CA GLY A 97 10.75 -16.71 3.05
C GLY A 97 10.78 -15.81 1.79
N ALA A 98 11.60 -14.75 1.85
CA ALA A 98 12.52 -14.21 0.81
C ALA A 98 12.92 -12.80 1.28
N GLY A 99 14.17 -12.48 1.64
CA GLY A 99 15.40 -12.61 0.87
C GLY A 99 16.02 -11.21 0.78
N GLU A 100 17.01 -10.93 1.63
CA GLU A 100 17.78 -9.69 1.64
C GLU A 100 18.65 -9.56 0.37
N PRO A 101 18.85 -8.36 -0.19
CA PRO A 101 20.05 -8.08 -0.97
C PRO A 101 21.07 -7.33 -0.11
N GLU A 102 22.19 -8.01 0.14
CA GLU A 102 23.44 -7.43 0.62
C GLU A 102 23.91 -6.32 -0.33
N ALA A 103 24.19 -5.14 0.21
CA ALA A 103 24.97 -4.12 -0.48
C ALA A 103 26.10 -3.60 0.42
N GLN A 104 27.27 -4.14 0.11
CA GLN A 104 28.61 -3.81 0.59
C GLN A 104 28.89 -2.29 0.66
N ALA A 105 29.31 -1.78 1.83
CA ALA A 105 29.97 -0.47 1.91
C ALA A 105 31.08 -0.42 2.99
N GLY A 106 32.30 -0.70 2.53
CA GLY A 106 33.51 0.10 2.78
C GLY A 106 33.80 0.66 4.18
N ARG A 107 34.63 -0.06 4.91
CA ARG A 107 35.43 0.40 6.05
C ARG A 107 36.38 1.55 5.69
N ARG A 108 36.40 2.64 6.46
CA ARG A 108 37.59 3.49 6.72
C ARG A 108 37.57 4.07 8.14
N LYS A 109 38.75 4.09 8.75
CA LYS A 109 39.06 4.34 10.17
C LYS A 109 39.46 5.80 10.45
N GLU A 110 39.07 6.26 11.65
CA GLU A 110 39.83 7.08 12.65
C GLU A 110 40.31 8.49 12.23
N THR A 111 40.34 9.57 13.03
CA THR A 111 40.56 9.83 14.48
C THR A 111 40.03 11.23 14.90
N GLU A 112 40.08 11.48 16.22
CA GLU A 112 40.04 12.77 16.98
C GLU A 112 38.64 13.24 17.42
N GLY A 113 38.37 13.64 18.66
CA GLY A 113 39.16 13.85 19.86
C GLY A 113 38.50 14.93 20.74
N ARG A 114 38.45 14.67 22.06
CA ARG A 114 38.17 15.57 23.19
C ARG A 114 36.73 15.84 23.65
N ASP A 115 36.42 15.18 24.77
CA ASP A 115 36.13 15.75 26.09
C ASP A 115 35.12 16.92 26.17
N SER A 116 33.96 16.67 26.75
CA SER A 116 33.45 17.48 27.87
C SER A 116 32.29 16.79 28.59
N SER A 117 32.48 16.71 29.90
CA SER A 117 31.57 16.29 30.97
C SER A 117 30.07 16.55 30.77
N CYS A 118 29.23 15.57 31.08
CA CYS A 118 28.25 15.72 32.14
C CYS A 118 27.74 14.35 32.58
N SER A 119 28.17 13.95 33.77
CA SER A 119 27.62 12.83 34.50
C SER A 119 26.21 13.22 34.94
N LEU A 120 25.18 12.62 34.34
CA LEU A 120 23.87 12.57 34.98
C LEU A 120 23.26 11.18 34.78
N ALA A 121 23.47 10.37 35.81
CA ALA A 121 22.60 9.33 36.34
C ALA A 121 21.85 8.45 35.32
N VAL A 122 22.47 7.30 35.03
CA VAL A 122 21.87 5.96 35.06
C VAL A 122 20.41 5.89 34.61
N LEU A 123 20.29 5.66 33.31
CA LEU A 123 19.19 5.01 32.61
C LEU A 123 18.84 3.71 33.35
N SER A 124 17.70 3.69 34.04
CA SER A 124 17.04 2.44 34.39
C SER A 124 16.36 1.94 33.12
N SER A 125 16.99 0.93 32.53
CA SER A 125 16.54 0.11 31.42
C SER A 125 15.07 -0.24 31.53
N GLY A 126 14.24 0.42 30.73
CA GLY A 126 13.10 -0.21 30.10
C GLY A 126 13.56 -0.49 28.68
N GLU A 127 13.95 -1.73 28.42
CA GLU A 127 13.83 -2.27 27.07
C GLU A 127 12.34 -2.22 26.76
N GLU A 128 11.88 -1.12 26.19
CA GLU A 128 10.63 -1.15 25.44
C GLU A 128 11.02 -1.88 24.17
N ASP A 129 10.71 -3.17 24.14
CA ASP A 129 10.61 -3.98 22.95
C ASP A 129 10.14 -3.10 21.78
N GLU A 130 10.73 -3.25 20.58
CA GLU A 130 10.24 -2.62 19.34
C GLU A 130 8.91 -3.27 18.95
N ASP A 131 7.93 -3.09 19.83
CA ASP A 131 6.65 -3.74 19.88
C ASP A 131 5.77 -3.19 18.79
N ALA A 132 5.05 -4.09 18.13
CA ALA A 132 4.03 -3.82 17.15
C ALA A 132 2.98 -2.81 17.67
N VAL A 133 3.22 -1.51 17.46
CA VAL A 133 2.31 -0.45 17.88
C VAL A 133 1.05 -0.51 17.02
N ASP A 134 -0.05 -1.01 17.60
CA ASP A 134 -1.37 -0.93 16.98
C ASP A 134 -1.73 0.55 16.69
N PRO A 135 -1.92 0.93 15.41
CA PRO A 135 -2.21 2.32 15.05
C PRO A 135 -3.51 2.86 15.66
N TYR A 136 -4.40 1.96 16.09
CA TYR A 136 -5.71 2.27 16.69
C TYR A 136 -5.74 2.11 18.22
N ARG A 137 -4.58 1.99 18.88
CA ARG A 137 -4.50 1.85 20.34
C ARG A 137 -5.27 2.95 21.09
N VAL A 138 -5.03 4.21 20.75
CA VAL A 138 -5.67 5.36 21.42
C VAL A 138 -7.21 5.35 21.25
N PRO A 139 -7.78 5.19 20.04
CA PRO A 139 -9.22 5.01 19.86
C PRO A 139 -9.83 3.83 20.62
N LYS A 140 -9.09 2.72 20.75
CA LYS A 140 -9.56 1.53 21.49
C LYS A 140 -9.60 1.76 22.99
N GLU A 141 -8.57 2.38 23.55
CA GLU A 141 -8.52 2.74 24.98
C GLU A 141 -9.66 3.69 25.36
N LEU A 142 -10.05 4.59 24.45
CA LEU A 142 -11.16 5.53 24.64
C LEU A 142 -12.55 4.90 24.38
N GLY A 143 -12.62 3.65 23.89
CA GLY A 143 -13.88 2.97 23.58
C GLY A 143 -14.64 3.54 22.37
N VAL A 144 -14.00 4.36 21.53
CA VAL A 144 -14.61 4.99 20.35
C VAL A 144 -14.39 4.20 19.05
N TYR A 145 -13.58 3.13 19.09
CA TYR A 145 -13.28 2.29 17.93
C TYR A 145 -14.43 1.34 17.57
N ARG A 146 -14.78 1.28 16.28
CA ARG A 146 -15.73 0.32 15.71
C ARG A 146 -15.19 -0.33 14.44
N GLU A 147 -15.44 -1.62 14.31
CA GLU A 147 -15.12 -2.39 13.12
C GLU A 147 -16.37 -2.61 12.27
N VAL A 148 -16.23 -2.41 10.96
CA VAL A 148 -17.32 -2.51 9.99
C VAL A 148 -16.95 -3.48 8.89
N GLU A 149 -17.76 -4.52 8.74
CA GLU A 149 -17.59 -5.48 7.66
C GLU A 149 -18.22 -4.99 6.37
N SER A 150 -17.53 -5.17 5.25
CA SER A 150 -18.08 -4.94 3.91
C SER A 150 -18.33 -6.26 3.20
N SER A 151 -19.49 -6.38 2.54
CA SER A 151 -19.84 -7.56 1.75
C SER A 151 -19.06 -7.69 0.44
N SER A 152 -18.23 -6.70 0.08
CA SER A 152 -17.46 -6.73 -1.17
C SER A 152 -16.09 -7.36 -0.98
N SER A 153 -15.73 -8.29 -1.86
CA SER A 153 -14.43 -8.96 -1.84
C SER A 153 -13.27 -8.20 -2.50
N TRP A 154 -13.57 -7.03 -3.07
CA TRP A 154 -12.63 -6.29 -3.91
C TRP A 154 -11.65 -5.46 -3.09
N THR A 155 -10.37 -5.75 -3.28
CA THR A 155 -9.26 -4.96 -2.74
C THR A 155 -8.40 -4.37 -3.85
N THR A 156 -7.46 -3.49 -3.48
CA THR A 156 -6.59 -2.84 -4.48
C THR A 156 -5.67 -3.87 -5.12
N ARG A 157 -5.12 -4.80 -4.34
CA ARG A 157 -4.28 -5.89 -4.87
C ARG A 157 -5.05 -6.82 -5.80
N ALA A 158 -6.24 -7.26 -5.39
CA ALA A 158 -7.09 -8.12 -6.22
C ALA A 158 -7.47 -7.44 -7.56
N LEU A 159 -7.64 -6.11 -7.56
CA LEU A 159 -7.86 -5.37 -8.81
C LEU A 159 -6.60 -5.34 -9.68
N VAL A 160 -5.43 -5.06 -9.09
CA VAL A 160 -4.14 -5.06 -9.79
C VAL A 160 -3.85 -6.42 -10.41
N GLU A 161 -3.99 -7.51 -9.65
CA GLU A 161 -3.80 -8.89 -10.12
C GLU A 161 -4.67 -9.20 -11.34
N ARG A 162 -5.94 -8.79 -11.32
CA ARG A 162 -6.85 -8.98 -12.46
C ARG A 162 -6.44 -8.16 -13.69
N ILE A 163 -5.96 -6.94 -13.49
CA ILE A 163 -5.48 -6.10 -14.59
C ILE A 163 -4.23 -6.73 -15.22
N LEU A 164 -3.31 -7.23 -14.40
CA LEU A 164 -2.10 -7.90 -14.86
C LEU A 164 -2.43 -9.19 -15.63
N ALA A 165 -3.29 -10.05 -15.07
CA ALA A 165 -3.74 -11.28 -15.75
C ALA A 165 -4.40 -10.98 -17.11
N ASN A 166 -5.22 -9.93 -17.18
CA ASN A 166 -5.83 -9.51 -18.45
C ASN A 166 -4.79 -8.97 -19.43
N ARG A 167 -3.80 -8.21 -18.95
CA ARG A 167 -2.69 -7.70 -19.77
C ARG A 167 -1.86 -8.84 -20.35
N GLU A 168 -1.51 -9.85 -19.55
CA GLU A 168 -0.75 -11.01 -20.00
C GLU A 168 -1.50 -11.80 -21.07
N ALA A 169 -2.79 -12.07 -20.86
CA ALA A 169 -3.64 -12.75 -21.84
C ALA A 169 -3.74 -11.97 -23.18
N LEU A 170 -3.87 -10.64 -23.09
CA LEU A 170 -3.87 -9.77 -24.27
C LEU A 170 -2.52 -9.85 -25.01
N MET A 171 -1.40 -9.76 -24.28
CA MET A 171 -0.07 -9.79 -24.87
C MET A 171 0.24 -11.13 -25.53
N ALA A 172 -0.14 -12.26 -24.92
CA ALA A 172 0.02 -13.58 -25.53
C ALA A 172 -0.79 -13.75 -26.83
N THR A 173 -1.99 -13.15 -26.88
CA THR A 173 -2.82 -13.13 -28.09
C THR A 173 -2.16 -12.30 -29.19
N ILE A 174 -1.62 -11.13 -28.82
CA ILE A 174 -0.87 -10.27 -29.74
C ILE A 174 0.37 -11.00 -30.27
N GLU A 175 1.13 -11.66 -29.39
CA GLU A 175 2.33 -12.42 -29.77
C GLU A 175 2.00 -13.55 -30.75
N THR A 176 0.93 -14.30 -30.46
CA THR A 176 0.46 -15.37 -31.35
C THR A 176 0.08 -14.83 -32.73
N ARG A 177 -0.57 -13.66 -32.78
CA ARG A 177 -0.93 -12.98 -34.04
C ARG A 177 0.31 -12.49 -34.78
N CYS A 178 1.25 -11.81 -34.11
CA CYS A 178 2.50 -11.37 -34.69
C CYS A 178 3.33 -12.54 -35.24
N SER A 179 3.40 -13.66 -34.52
CA SER A 179 4.11 -14.87 -34.98
C SER A 179 3.47 -15.47 -36.23
N LYS A 180 2.13 -15.49 -36.33
CA LYS A 180 1.41 -15.94 -37.52
C LYS A 180 1.62 -15.00 -38.71
N GLU A 181 1.53 -13.68 -38.50
CA GLU A 181 1.78 -12.68 -39.54
C GLU A 181 3.23 -12.75 -40.04
N ALA A 182 4.21 -12.91 -39.14
CA ALA A 182 5.63 -13.04 -39.50
C ALA A 182 5.96 -14.35 -40.24
N LYS A 183 5.20 -15.43 -40.02
CA LYS A 183 5.31 -16.67 -40.81
C LYS A 183 4.71 -16.48 -42.21
N PHE A 184 3.52 -15.88 -42.27
CA PHE A 184 2.84 -15.59 -43.53
C PHE A 184 3.70 -14.73 -44.47
N TRP A 185 4.30 -13.65 -43.97
CA TRP A 185 5.17 -12.79 -44.78
C TRP A 185 6.46 -13.50 -45.23
N ARG A 186 7.06 -14.35 -44.38
CA ARG A 186 8.24 -15.15 -44.75
C ARG A 186 7.96 -16.18 -45.84
N GLU A 187 6.80 -16.84 -45.80
CA GLU A 187 6.38 -17.79 -46.83
C GLU A 187 6.14 -17.10 -48.18
N GLN A 188 5.56 -15.89 -48.17
CA GLN A 188 5.38 -15.07 -49.38
C GLN A 188 6.71 -14.63 -50.00
N GLU A 189 7.66 -14.17 -49.19
CA GLU A 189 9.01 -13.79 -49.63
C GLU A 189 9.78 -14.98 -50.23
N GLN A 190 9.69 -16.16 -49.59
CA GLN A 190 10.29 -17.39 -50.12
C GLN A 190 9.65 -17.81 -51.45
N GLY A 191 8.32 -17.73 -51.58
CA GLY A 191 7.61 -18.03 -52.82
C GLY A 191 7.99 -17.08 -53.97
N GLN A 192 8.12 -15.78 -53.70
CA GLN A 192 8.58 -14.81 -54.70
C GLN A 192 10.04 -15.04 -55.10
N MET A 193 10.92 -15.35 -54.16
CA MET A 193 12.34 -15.62 -54.45
C MET A 193 12.54 -16.86 -55.33
N VAL A 194 11.81 -17.96 -55.06
CA VAL A 194 11.88 -19.18 -55.87
C VAL A 194 11.42 -18.93 -57.31
N SER A 195 10.34 -18.14 -57.50
CA SER A 195 9.84 -17.79 -58.84
C SER A 195 10.79 -16.92 -59.67
N LEU A 196 11.63 -16.12 -59.01
CA LEU A 196 12.64 -15.25 -59.65
C LEU A 196 13.92 -15.99 -60.01
N THR A 197 14.22 -17.11 -59.34
CA THR A 197 15.39 -17.95 -59.62
C THR A 197 15.15 -19.03 -60.69
N GLU A 198 13.89 -19.28 -61.07
CA GLU A 198 13.51 -20.25 -62.12
C GLU A 198 13.36 -19.65 -63.53
N LEU A 199 13.59 -18.34 -63.69
CA LEU A 199 13.69 -17.62 -64.98
C LEU A 199 15.16 -17.39 -65.36
#